data_AF-A0A0P9ZTT6-F1
#
_entry.id   AF-A0A0P9ZTT6-F1
#
_cell.length_a   1.000
_cell.length_b   1.000
_cell.length_c   1.000
_cell.angle_alpha   90.00
_cell.angle_beta   90.00
_cell.angle_gamma   90.00
#
_symmetry.space_group_name_H-M   'P 1'
#
loop_
_entity.id
_entity.type
_entity.pdbx_description
1 polymer ?
#
loop_
_entity_poly.entity_id
_entity_poly.type
_entity_poly.pdbx_seq_one_letter_code
_entity_poly.pdbx_strand_id
1 'polypeptide(L)'
;MSEPRIRPLALCIFHHHGKILVNPFYDAVEKRSFFRPVGGGIEFGERSIDAIVREVHEELGLSISTVRLIGTLESIFTYAGKRGHEIVQVYDARFEDAAVYERPWLEGVESDGSPFKAAWHSASSFTAASALVPEGLSELLRKACLLD
;
A
#
# COMPACT_ATOMS: atom_id res chain seq x y z
N MET A 1 -4.59 19.10 19.78
CA MET A 1 -4.98 18.22 18.65
C MET A 1 -4.50 18.90 17.38
N SER A 2 -3.77 18.21 16.51
CA SER A 2 -3.35 18.79 15.22
C SER A 2 -4.58 19.07 14.35
N GLU A 3 -4.58 20.17 13.62
CA GLU A 3 -5.67 20.51 12.69
C GLU A 3 -5.88 19.43 11.62
N PRO A 4 -7.13 19.22 11.14
CA PRO A 4 -7.39 18.36 9.99
C PRO A 4 -6.56 18.84 8.79
N ARG A 5 -5.81 17.93 8.19
CA ARG A 5 -4.97 18.21 7.02
C ARG A 5 -5.06 17.09 6.01
N ILE A 6 -4.98 17.46 4.74
CA ILE A 6 -4.80 16.53 3.64
C ILE A 6 -3.35 16.03 3.69
N ARG A 7 -3.15 14.71 3.63
CA ARG A 7 -1.82 14.09 3.69
C ARG A 7 -1.38 13.60 2.31
N PRO A 8 -0.21 14.00 1.80
CA PRO A 8 0.38 13.36 0.64
C PRO A 8 0.95 11.99 1.04
N LEU A 9 0.63 10.96 0.27
CA LEU A 9 1.06 9.59 0.51
C LEU A 9 1.58 8.96 -0.77
N ALA A 10 2.43 7.94 -0.64
CA ALA A 10 2.84 7.11 -1.75
C ALA A 10 2.66 5.63 -1.40
N LEU A 11 2.07 4.86 -2.31
CA LEU A 11 1.91 3.40 -2.17
C LEU A 11 2.61 2.67 -3.31
N CYS A 12 3.24 1.53 -3.01
CA CYS A 12 3.94 0.69 -3.96
C CYS A 12 3.22 -0.63 -4.19
N ILE A 13 2.98 -0.93 -5.46
CA ILE A 13 2.39 -2.18 -5.93
C ILE A 13 3.53 -3.10 -6.35
N PHE A 14 3.57 -4.28 -5.74
CA PHE A 14 4.33 -5.41 -6.23
C PHE A 14 3.34 -6.44 -6.70
N HIS A 15 3.45 -6.85 -7.97
CA HIS A 15 2.57 -7.83 -8.56
C HIS A 15 3.36 -9.08 -8.98
N HIS A 16 2.74 -10.26 -8.83
CA HIS A 16 3.33 -11.53 -9.22
C HIS A 16 2.24 -12.60 -9.39
N HIS A 17 2.24 -13.32 -10.52
CA HIS A 17 1.28 -14.38 -10.84
C HIS A 17 -0.20 -14.03 -10.54
N GLY A 18 -0.67 -12.86 -10.98
CA GLY A 18 -2.05 -12.41 -10.79
C GLY A 18 -2.41 -12.03 -9.36
N LYS A 19 -1.39 -11.84 -8.50
CA LYS A 19 -1.54 -11.40 -7.11
C LYS A 19 -0.74 -10.12 -6.88
N ILE A 20 -1.12 -9.38 -5.85
CA ILE A 20 -0.37 -8.23 -5.34
C ILE A 20 0.04 -8.45 -3.88
N LEU A 21 1.17 -7.87 -3.49
CA LEU A 21 1.62 -7.85 -2.11
C LEU A 21 0.87 -6.77 -1.33
N VAL A 22 0.17 -7.16 -0.26
CA VAL A 22 -0.60 -6.25 0.58
C VAL A 22 -0.51 -6.63 2.05
N ASN A 23 -0.53 -5.62 2.92
CA ASN A 23 -0.67 -5.78 4.36
C ASN A 23 -2.17 -5.86 4.74
N PRO A 24 -2.64 -6.97 5.32
CA PRO A 24 -3.98 -7.06 5.90
C PRO A 24 -4.03 -6.44 7.30
N PHE A 25 -5.03 -5.62 7.56
CA PHE A 25 -5.28 -5.05 8.88
C PHE A 25 -6.79 -5.01 9.19
N TYR A 26 -7.14 -4.90 10.47
CA TYR A 26 -8.52 -4.98 10.95
C TYR A 26 -8.93 -3.70 11.66
N ASP A 27 -10.03 -3.10 11.24
CA ASP A 27 -10.68 -2.02 11.99
C ASP A 27 -11.69 -2.63 12.97
N ALA A 28 -11.37 -2.55 14.27
CA ALA A 28 -12.23 -3.07 15.33
C ALA A 28 -13.53 -2.28 15.52
N VAL A 29 -13.58 -1.02 15.08
CA VAL A 29 -14.77 -0.16 15.16
C VAL A 29 -15.75 -0.53 14.05
N GLU A 30 -15.29 -0.59 12.81
CA GLU A 30 -16.12 -0.99 11.67
C GLU A 30 -16.33 -2.51 11.56
N LYS A 31 -15.55 -3.30 12.32
CA LYS A 31 -15.52 -4.76 12.30
C LYS A 31 -15.25 -5.33 10.90
N ARG A 32 -14.37 -4.68 10.15
CA ARG A 32 -14.01 -5.02 8.76
C ARG A 32 -12.51 -5.12 8.60
N SER A 33 -12.10 -5.97 7.66
CA SER A 33 -10.69 -6.08 7.28
C SER A 33 -10.42 -5.19 6.08
N PHE A 34 -9.18 -4.75 5.97
CA PHE A 34 -8.69 -3.97 4.86
C PHE A 34 -7.36 -4.53 4.40
N PHE A 35 -7.05 -4.31 3.13
CA PHE A 35 -5.76 -4.59 2.55
C PHE A 35 -5.18 -3.30 2.02
N ARG A 36 -3.92 -3.02 2.34
CA ARG A 36 -3.21 -1.85 1.82
C ARG A 36 -1.84 -2.28 1.30
N PRO A 37 -1.42 -1.76 0.13
CA PRO A 37 -0.04 -1.92 -0.31
C PRO A 37 0.96 -1.27 0.65
N VAL A 38 2.21 -1.66 0.52
CA VAL A 38 3.38 -1.11 1.26
C VAL A 38 3.56 0.37 0.87
N GLY A 39 4.02 1.19 1.82
CA GLY A 39 4.30 2.60 1.59
C GLY A 39 3.70 3.51 2.65
N GLY A 40 4.06 4.78 2.59
CA GLY A 40 3.74 5.72 3.65
C GLY A 40 3.77 7.18 3.21
N GLY A 41 3.90 8.04 4.21
CA GLY A 41 3.76 9.49 4.05
C GLY A 41 4.90 10.07 3.21
N ILE A 42 4.57 11.01 2.33
CA ILE A 42 5.58 11.80 1.65
C ILE A 42 6.01 12.92 2.60
N GLU A 43 7.30 12.99 2.92
CA GLU A 43 7.84 13.99 3.81
C GLU A 43 7.97 15.38 3.16
N PHE A 44 8.07 16.42 3.99
CA PHE A 44 8.26 17.77 3.47
C PHE A 44 9.62 17.91 2.77
N GLY A 45 9.60 18.30 1.50
CA GLY A 45 10.81 18.38 0.67
C GLY A 45 11.18 17.07 -0.02
N GLU A 46 10.40 15.99 0.19
CA GLU A 46 10.59 14.69 -0.44
C GLU A 46 9.73 14.55 -1.71
N ARG A 47 10.28 13.92 -2.76
CA ARG A 47 9.48 13.54 -3.93
C ARG A 47 8.81 12.20 -3.64
N SER A 48 7.59 12.00 -4.14
CA SER A 48 6.83 10.76 -3.92
C SER A 48 7.55 9.50 -4.37
N ILE A 49 8.38 9.55 -5.41
CA ILE A 49 9.20 8.41 -5.85
C ILE A 49 10.30 8.06 -4.85
N ASP A 50 10.92 9.07 -4.22
CA ASP A 50 11.95 8.87 -3.20
C ASP A 50 11.31 8.32 -1.92
N ALA A 51 10.10 8.79 -1.58
CA ALA A 51 9.30 8.28 -0.47
C ALA A 51 9.03 6.77 -0.63
N ILE A 52 8.66 6.29 -1.82
CA ILE A 52 8.45 4.85 -2.05
C ILE A 52 9.72 4.03 -1.80
N VAL A 53 10.87 4.51 -2.28
CA VAL A 53 12.14 3.82 -2.09
C VAL A 53 12.49 3.76 -0.61
N ARG A 54 12.31 4.87 0.12
CA ARG A 54 12.53 4.93 1.58
C ARG A 54 11.59 4.00 2.32
N GLU A 55 10.29 4.12 2.11
CA GLU A 55 9.26 3.36 2.84
C GLU A 55 9.42 1.85 2.62
N VAL A 56 9.66 1.38 1.39
CA VAL A 56 9.89 -0.05 1.14
C VAL A 56 11.15 -0.56 1.86
N HIS A 57 12.20 0.26 1.91
CA HIS A 57 13.40 -0.09 2.65
C HIS A 57 13.18 -0.08 4.18
N GLU A 58 12.48 0.91 4.71
CA GLU A 58 12.16 1.03 6.15
C GLU A 58 11.23 -0.09 6.61
N GLU A 59 10.16 -0.35 5.87
CA GLU A 59 9.14 -1.33 6.25
C GLU A 59 9.58 -2.77 6.01
N LEU A 60 10.29 -3.06 4.91
CA LEU A 60 10.61 -4.44 4.49
C LEU A 60 12.11 -4.77 4.45
N GLY A 61 13.00 -3.78 4.52
CA GLY A 61 14.44 -3.99 4.36
C GLY A 61 14.84 -4.43 2.95
N LEU A 62 14.04 -4.10 1.93
CA LEU A 62 14.22 -4.56 0.55
C LEU A 62 14.53 -3.40 -0.40
N SER A 63 15.33 -3.70 -1.43
CA SER A 63 15.62 -2.77 -2.53
C SER A 63 14.71 -3.01 -3.72
N ILE A 64 14.38 -1.94 -4.45
CA ILE A 64 13.43 -1.95 -5.56
C ILE A 64 13.98 -1.26 -6.80
N SER A 65 13.48 -1.67 -7.95
CA SER A 65 13.82 -1.13 -9.26
C SER A 65 12.57 -0.93 -10.13
N THR A 66 12.74 -0.33 -11.30
CA THR A 66 11.66 -0.11 -12.30
C THR A 66 10.45 0.66 -11.77
N VAL A 67 10.67 1.55 -10.80
CA VAL A 67 9.63 2.32 -10.15
C VAL A 67 8.95 3.25 -11.16
N ARG A 68 7.65 3.03 -11.39
CA ARG A 68 6.84 3.85 -12.31
C ARG A 68 5.55 4.31 -11.64
N LEU A 69 5.18 5.56 -11.85
CA LEU A 69 3.87 6.06 -11.41
C LEU A 69 2.77 5.46 -12.29
N ILE A 70 1.75 4.85 -11.69
CA ILE A 70 0.59 4.30 -12.40
C ILE A 70 -0.67 5.14 -12.23
N GLY A 71 -0.73 6.00 -11.21
CA GLY A 71 -1.81 6.97 -11.07
C GLY A 71 -1.82 7.68 -9.72
N THR A 72 -2.78 8.60 -9.58
CA THR A 72 -3.04 9.32 -8.33
C THR A 72 -4.48 9.05 -7.89
N LEU A 73 -4.68 8.80 -6.61
CA LEU A 73 -5.99 8.59 -6.00
C LEU A 73 -6.23 9.62 -4.90
N GLU A 74 -7.47 10.05 -4.73
CA GLU A 74 -7.91 10.83 -3.58
C GLU A 74 -8.67 9.88 -2.64
N SER A 75 -8.22 9.77 -1.39
CA SER A 75 -8.81 8.87 -0.40
C SER A 75 -9.39 9.66 0.76
N ILE A 76 -10.71 9.63 0.90
CA ILE A 76 -11.44 10.24 2.01
C ILE A 76 -12.12 9.11 2.78
N PHE A 77 -11.71 8.89 4.02
CA PHE A 77 -12.13 7.72 4.79
C PHE A 77 -12.30 8.04 6.28
N THR A 78 -12.87 7.08 7.00
CA THR A 78 -12.84 7.06 8.47
C THR A 78 -12.18 5.75 8.88
N TYR A 79 -11.21 5.82 9.79
CA TYR A 79 -10.53 4.64 10.34
C TYR A 79 -10.37 4.81 11.84
N ALA A 80 -10.73 3.78 12.61
CA ALA A 80 -10.73 3.83 14.09
C ALA A 80 -11.44 5.09 14.64
N GLY A 81 -12.56 5.49 14.01
CA GLY A 81 -13.35 6.67 14.37
C GLY A 81 -12.74 8.04 14.00
N LYS A 82 -11.59 8.08 13.29
CA LYS A 82 -10.92 9.32 12.87
C LYS A 82 -11.05 9.51 11.36
N ARG A 83 -11.43 10.72 10.94
CA ARG A 83 -11.46 11.09 9.51
C ARG A 83 -10.05 11.24 8.96
N GLY A 84 -9.80 10.63 7.81
CA GLY A 84 -8.59 10.77 7.01
C GLY A 84 -8.90 11.39 5.65
N HIS A 85 -7.95 12.14 5.11
CA HIS A 85 -7.96 12.65 3.74
C HIS A 85 -6.54 12.58 3.19
N GLU A 86 -6.34 11.75 2.18
CA GLU A 86 -5.03 11.49 1.57
C GLU A 86 -5.07 11.75 0.07
N ILE A 87 -3.98 12.31 -0.47
CA ILE A 87 -3.68 12.31 -1.90
C ILE A 87 -2.57 11.29 -2.11
N VAL A 88 -2.88 10.20 -2.80
CA VAL A 88 -2.07 8.99 -2.87
C VAL A 88 -1.47 8.84 -4.26
N GLN A 89 -0.15 8.92 -4.35
CA GLN A 89 0.59 8.52 -5.55
C GLN A 89 0.78 7.01 -5.54
N VAL A 90 0.35 6.32 -6.60
CA VAL A 90 0.45 4.86 -6.69
C VAL A 90 1.54 4.50 -7.68
N TYR A 91 2.51 3.72 -7.23
CA TYR A 91 3.64 3.25 -8.01
C TYR A 91 3.57 1.75 -8.24
N ASP A 92 4.13 1.30 -9.34
CA ASP A 92 4.46 -0.10 -9.63
C ASP A 92 5.99 -0.25 -9.62
N ALA A 93 6.49 -1.32 -9.02
CA ALA A 93 7.93 -1.57 -8.91
C ALA A 93 8.24 -3.07 -8.83
N ARG A 94 9.54 -3.39 -8.94
CA ARG A 94 10.07 -4.75 -8.82
C ARG A 94 11.03 -4.82 -7.64
N PHE A 95 10.96 -5.87 -6.83
CA PHE A 95 12.06 -6.20 -5.92
C PHE A 95 13.29 -6.58 -6.74
N GLU A 96 14.47 -6.13 -6.31
CA GLU A 96 15.73 -6.51 -6.96
C GLU A 96 16.07 -7.99 -6.74
N ASP A 97 15.76 -8.52 -5.55
CA ASP A 97 15.90 -9.94 -5.25
C ASP A 97 14.67 -10.72 -5.72
N ALA A 98 14.83 -11.51 -6.78
CA ALA A 98 13.78 -12.35 -7.33
C ALA A 98 13.29 -13.42 -6.35
N ALA A 99 14.11 -13.86 -5.38
CA ALA A 99 13.72 -14.88 -4.40
C ALA A 99 12.64 -14.37 -3.42
N VAL A 100 12.43 -13.05 -3.32
CA VAL A 100 11.35 -12.45 -2.52
C VAL A 100 9.98 -12.90 -3.01
N TYR A 101 9.80 -13.07 -4.31
CA TYR A 101 8.51 -13.42 -4.92
C TYR A 101 8.06 -14.86 -4.62
N GLU A 102 8.99 -15.75 -4.30
CA GLU A 102 8.70 -17.14 -3.92
C GLU A 102 8.26 -17.27 -2.45
N ARG A 103 8.41 -16.20 -1.66
CA ARG A 103 8.02 -16.22 -0.25
C ARG A 103 6.50 -16.10 -0.13
N PRO A 104 5.84 -16.93 0.71
CA PRO A 104 4.40 -16.87 0.88
C PRO A 104 3.92 -15.56 1.53
N TRP A 105 4.80 -14.90 2.30
CA TRP A 105 4.60 -13.58 2.87
C TRP A 105 5.95 -12.91 3.15
N LEU A 106 5.92 -11.61 3.39
CA LEU A 106 7.03 -10.81 3.87
C LEU A 106 6.71 -10.29 5.27
N GLU A 107 7.70 -10.31 6.15
CA GLU A 107 7.64 -9.64 7.44
C GLU A 107 8.05 -8.19 7.25
N GLY A 108 7.32 -7.28 7.89
CA GLY A 108 7.62 -5.87 7.86
C GLY A 108 7.37 -5.19 9.20
N VAL A 109 7.70 -3.91 9.27
CA VAL A 109 7.57 -3.09 10.47
C VAL A 109 6.88 -1.79 10.10
N GLU A 110 5.79 -1.46 10.79
CA GLU A 110 5.10 -0.17 10.66
C GLU A 110 5.97 0.96 11.21
N SER A 111 5.63 2.21 10.89
CA SER A 111 6.40 3.37 11.37
C SER A 111 6.46 3.50 12.91
N ASP A 112 5.54 2.87 13.65
CA ASP A 112 5.55 2.84 15.12
C ASP A 112 6.33 1.65 15.73
N GLY A 113 6.96 0.83 14.88
CA GLY A 113 7.72 -0.35 15.28
C GLY A 113 6.89 -1.63 15.38
N SER A 114 5.57 -1.57 15.16
CA SER A 114 4.71 -2.75 15.20
C SER A 114 5.00 -3.69 14.03
N PRO A 115 5.15 -4.99 14.25
CA PRO A 115 5.36 -5.94 13.16
C PRO A 115 4.08 -6.14 12.37
N PHE A 116 4.20 -6.27 11.06
CA PHE A 116 3.12 -6.69 10.16
C PHE A 116 3.57 -7.79 9.20
N LYS A 117 2.60 -8.39 8.51
CA LYS A 117 2.83 -9.46 7.55
C LYS A 117 2.13 -9.16 6.24
N ALA A 118 2.89 -8.77 5.22
CA ALA A 118 2.35 -8.58 3.88
C ALA A 118 2.31 -9.91 3.11
N ALA A 119 1.19 -10.20 2.46
CA ALA A 119 0.98 -11.45 1.74
C ALA A 119 0.48 -11.20 0.31
N TRP A 120 0.68 -12.19 -0.56
CA TRP A 120 0.26 -12.14 -1.96
C TRP A 120 -1.22 -12.51 -2.10
N HIS A 121 -2.05 -11.55 -2.50
CA HIS A 121 -3.49 -11.72 -2.67
C HIS A 121 -3.95 -11.48 -4.10
N SER A 122 -4.82 -12.35 -4.60
CA SER A 122 -5.55 -12.17 -5.86
C SER A 122 -6.74 -11.23 -5.69
N ALA A 123 -7.28 -10.72 -6.78
CA ALA A 123 -8.44 -9.83 -6.76
C ALA A 123 -9.66 -10.41 -6.02
N SER A 124 -9.85 -11.74 -6.10
CA SER A 124 -10.91 -12.46 -5.38
C SER A 124 -10.82 -12.37 -3.85
N SER A 125 -9.68 -11.97 -3.29
CA SER A 125 -9.52 -11.72 -1.85
C SER A 125 -10.19 -10.41 -1.41
N PHE A 126 -10.40 -9.48 -2.34
CA PHE A 126 -10.88 -8.14 -2.06
C PHE A 126 -12.40 -8.08 -2.19
N THR A 127 -13.08 -7.96 -1.06
CA THR A 127 -14.54 -7.98 -0.98
C THR A 127 -15.05 -6.77 -0.20
N ALA A 128 -16.38 -6.60 -0.12
CA ALA A 128 -16.97 -5.59 0.75
C ALA A 128 -16.60 -5.79 2.24
N ALA A 129 -16.32 -7.02 2.69
CA ALA A 129 -15.89 -7.28 4.07
C ALA A 129 -14.37 -7.14 4.28
N SER A 130 -13.60 -7.10 3.18
CA SER A 130 -12.14 -7.19 3.13
C SER A 130 -11.60 -6.30 2.01
N ALA A 131 -11.80 -5.00 2.11
CA ALA A 131 -11.64 -4.08 0.98
C ALA A 131 -10.16 -3.76 0.70
N LEU A 132 -9.78 -3.67 -0.57
CA LEU A 132 -8.51 -3.09 -0.99
C LEU A 132 -8.62 -1.57 -0.94
N VAL A 133 -7.72 -0.91 -0.20
CA VAL A 133 -7.69 0.54 -0.02
C VAL A 133 -6.39 1.16 -0.57
N PRO A 134 -6.42 2.42 -1.02
CA PRO A 134 -7.55 3.35 -1.03
C PRO A 134 -8.65 2.97 -2.03
N GLU A 135 -9.84 3.56 -1.86
CA GLU A 135 -10.94 3.45 -2.83
C GLU A 135 -10.44 3.81 -4.25
N GLY A 136 -10.90 3.06 -5.25
CA GLY A 136 -10.45 3.20 -6.64
C GLY A 136 -9.17 2.42 -6.98
N LEU A 137 -8.41 1.91 -6.00
CA LEU A 137 -7.16 1.18 -6.28
C LEU A 137 -7.38 -0.06 -7.16
N SER A 138 -8.41 -0.88 -6.89
CA SER A 138 -8.70 -2.06 -7.72
C SER A 138 -8.97 -1.71 -9.18
N GLU A 139 -9.62 -0.58 -9.45
CA GLU A 139 -9.88 -0.13 -10.83
C GLU A 139 -8.60 0.38 -11.49
N LEU A 140 -7.78 1.12 -10.76
CA LEU A 140 -6.48 1.59 -11.24
C LEU A 140 -5.56 0.42 -11.62
N LEU A 141 -5.53 -0.63 -10.80
CA LEU A 141 -4.72 -1.82 -11.05
C LEU A 141 -5.19 -2.60 -12.29
N ARG A 142 -6.51 -2.75 -12.48
CA ARG A 142 -7.06 -3.36 -13.70
C ARG A 142 -6.71 -2.57 -14.96
N LYS A 143 -6.83 -1.23 -14.91
CA LYS A 143 -6.44 -0.34 -16.02
C LYS A 143 -4.94 -0.43 -16.35
N ALA A 144 -4.11 -0.67 -15.35
CA ALA A 144 -2.67 -0.85 -15.49
C ALA A 144 -2.25 -2.30 -15.83
N CYS A 145 -3.20 -3.23 -15.98
CA CYS A 145 -2.98 -4.66 -16.20
C CYS A 145 -2.09 -5.31 -15.12
N LEU A 146 -2.24 -4.89 -13.86
CA LEU A 146 -1.47 -5.39 -12.71
C LEU A 146 -2.24 -6.36 -11.83
N LEU A 147 -3.57 -6.37 -11.95
CA LEU A 147 -4.47 -7.22 -11.20
C LEU A 147 -5.77 -7.38 -12.01
N ASP A 148 -6.21 -8.61 -12.22
CA ASP A 148 -7.41 -8.95 -13.00
C ASP A 148 -8.70 -8.87 -12.16
#